data_AF-A0A7W4I9Y7-F1
#
_entry.id   AF-A0A7W4I9Y7-F1
#
_cell.length_a   1.000
_cell.length_b   1.000
_cell.length_c   1.000
_cell.angle_alpha   90.00
_cell.angle_beta   90.00
_cell.angle_gamma   90.00
#
_symmetry.space_group_name_H-M   'P 1'
#
loop_
_entity.id
_entity.type
_entity.pdbx_description
1 polymer ?
#
loop_
_entity_poly.entity_id
_entity_poly.type
_entity_poly.pdbx_seq_one_letter_code
_entity_poly.pdbx_strand_id
1 'polypeptide(L)'
;MTLASSDRLADPDGRAWLRAALKTVNAPLPVETTPEDLVHYVLDDHPDLHAAVRIGALIDEVPGRTIANLVSRHVFSYNELNAAMERIRSVGIDVTGTENGRWVSEMAGFEVV
;
A
#
# COMPACT_ATOMS: atom_id res chain seq x y z
N MET A 1 14.42 -9.20 5.47
CA MET A 1 15.21 -8.78 4.30
C MET A 1 14.22 -8.11 3.35
N THR A 2 14.27 -6.78 3.24
CA THR A 2 13.32 -6.02 2.41
C THR A 2 13.71 -6.22 0.95
N LEU A 3 12.85 -6.89 0.16
CA LEU A 3 13.04 -7.02 -1.29
C LEU A 3 13.09 -5.64 -1.93
N ALA A 4 14.03 -5.42 -2.85
CA ALA A 4 14.13 -4.16 -3.58
C ALA A 4 12.85 -3.93 -4.40
N SER A 5 12.44 -2.66 -4.59
CA SER A 5 11.22 -2.32 -5.36
C SER A 5 11.21 -2.94 -6.76
N SER A 6 12.40 -3.11 -7.36
CA SER A 6 12.55 -3.76 -8.66
C SER A 6 12.17 -5.25 -8.65
N ASP A 7 12.41 -5.97 -7.56
CA ASP A 7 12.08 -7.39 -7.44
C ASP A 7 10.56 -7.59 -7.24
N ARG A 8 9.92 -6.67 -6.49
CA ARG A 8 8.46 -6.69 -6.26
C ARG A 8 7.64 -6.37 -7.50
N LEU A 9 8.23 -5.62 -8.43
CA LEU A 9 7.60 -5.22 -9.69
C LEU A 9 8.08 -6.05 -10.88
N ALA A 10 8.81 -7.15 -10.62
CA ALA A 10 9.24 -8.09 -11.64
C ALA A 10 8.07 -8.89 -12.23
N ASP A 11 7.02 -9.17 -11.45
CA ASP A 11 5.77 -9.75 -11.98
C ASP A 11 5.00 -8.68 -12.79
N PRO A 12 4.81 -8.87 -14.12
CA PRO A 12 4.06 -7.94 -14.94
C PRO A 12 2.61 -7.76 -14.50
N ASP A 13 1.97 -8.80 -13.93
CA ASP A 13 0.60 -8.72 -13.44
C ASP A 13 0.54 -7.90 -12.16
N GLY A 14 1.46 -8.13 -11.22
CA GLY A 14 1.60 -7.32 -10.01
C GLY A 14 1.81 -5.84 -10.34
N ARG A 15 2.69 -5.55 -11.31
CA ARG A 15 2.92 -4.19 -11.80
C ARG A 15 1.67 -3.57 -12.46
N ALA A 16 0.90 -4.36 -13.21
CA ALA A 16 -0.34 -3.90 -13.83
C ALA A 16 -1.42 -3.55 -12.79
N TRP A 17 -1.55 -4.37 -11.75
CA TRP A 17 -2.45 -4.08 -10.63
C TRP A 17 -2.03 -2.83 -9.87
N LEU A 18 -0.73 -2.61 -9.67
CA LEU A 18 -0.26 -1.40 -8.98
C LEU A 18 -0.53 -0.15 -9.80
N ARG A 19 -0.34 -0.21 -11.13
CA ARG A 19 -0.75 0.87 -12.03
C ARG A 19 -2.25 1.14 -11.99
N ALA A 20 -3.08 0.10 -11.86
CA ALA A 20 -4.52 0.26 -11.72
C ALA A 20 -4.88 0.95 -10.40
N ALA A 21 -4.27 0.55 -9.28
CA ALA A 21 -4.44 1.19 -7.98
C ALA A 21 -4.03 2.67 -8.02
N LEU A 22 -2.92 2.98 -8.70
CA LEU A 22 -2.41 4.34 -8.83
C LEU A 22 -3.36 5.29 -9.58
N LYS A 23 -4.27 4.79 -10.42
CA LYS A 23 -5.31 5.64 -11.02
C LYS A 23 -6.23 6.24 -9.96
N THR A 24 -6.53 5.47 -8.91
CA THR A 24 -7.32 5.95 -7.77
C THR A 24 -6.45 6.81 -6.87
N VAL A 25 -5.27 6.31 -6.47
CA VAL A 25 -4.37 7.03 -5.55
C VAL A 25 -3.99 8.41 -6.09
N ASN A 26 -3.77 8.56 -7.41
CA ASN A 26 -3.39 9.84 -8.04
C ASN A 26 -4.59 10.74 -8.40
N ALA A 27 -5.84 10.27 -8.31
CA ALA A 27 -7.02 10.97 -8.84
C ALA A 27 -7.26 12.40 -8.29
N PRO A 28 -6.79 12.79 -7.08
CA PRO A 28 -6.92 14.16 -6.61
C PRO A 28 -5.61 15.00 -6.66
N LEU A 29 -4.52 14.53 -7.27
CA LEU A 29 -3.17 15.04 -6.94
C LEU A 29 -2.39 15.62 -8.13
N PRO A 30 -1.63 16.71 -7.92
CA PRO A 30 -0.89 17.38 -8.98
C PRO A 30 0.39 16.66 -9.40
N VAL A 31 0.91 15.75 -8.57
CA VAL A 31 2.12 14.97 -8.84
C VAL A 31 1.75 13.50 -8.82
N GLU A 32 1.99 12.83 -9.95
CA GLU A 32 1.75 11.40 -10.08
C GLU A 32 2.78 10.61 -9.26
N THR A 33 2.29 9.71 -8.42
CA THR A 33 3.13 8.72 -7.75
C THR A 33 3.41 7.57 -8.73
N THR A 34 4.68 7.19 -8.89
CA THR A 34 5.05 6.02 -9.71
C THR A 34 4.83 4.71 -8.94
N PRO A 35 4.75 3.55 -9.64
CA PRO A 35 4.73 2.24 -8.98
C PRO A 35 5.89 2.05 -8.00
N GLU A 36 7.09 2.45 -8.40
CA GLU A 36 8.32 2.32 -7.64
C GLU A 36 8.28 3.20 -6.37
N ASP A 37 7.77 4.43 -6.48
CA ASP A 37 7.60 5.35 -5.35
C ASP A 37 6.56 4.82 -4.35
N LEU A 38 5.42 4.32 -4.82
CA LEU A 38 4.39 3.79 -3.93
C LEU A 38 4.89 2.56 -3.16
N VAL A 39 5.67 1.70 -3.81
CA VAL A 39 6.34 0.58 -3.13
C VAL A 39 7.30 1.10 -2.07
N HIS A 40 8.10 2.11 -2.41
CA HIS A 40 9.02 2.73 -1.45
C HIS A 40 8.27 3.31 -0.24
N TYR A 41 7.21 4.08 -0.46
CA TYR A 41 6.40 4.67 0.62
C TYR A 41 5.82 3.62 1.55
N VAL A 42 5.24 2.54 1.02
CA VAL A 42 4.69 1.46 1.85
C VAL A 42 5.77 0.78 2.68
N LEU A 43 7.02 0.71 2.22
CA LEU A 43 8.11 0.03 2.91
C LEU A 43 9.00 0.95 3.77
N ASP A 44 8.84 2.26 3.67
CA ASP A 44 9.65 3.25 4.37
C ASP A 44 9.26 3.39 5.84
N ASP A 45 10.18 3.11 6.77
CA ASP A 45 9.91 3.19 8.20
C ASP A 45 9.48 4.60 8.70
N HIS A 46 9.80 5.66 7.94
CA HIS A 46 9.55 7.05 8.34
C HIS A 46 8.83 7.86 7.24
N PRO A 47 7.58 7.50 6.89
CA PRO A 47 6.88 8.17 5.80
C PRO A 47 6.62 9.64 6.15
N ASP A 48 6.98 10.53 5.23
CA ASP A 48 6.59 11.94 5.32
C ASP A 48 5.07 12.10 5.05
N LEU A 49 4.57 13.33 5.21
CA LEU A 49 3.14 13.61 4.98
C LEU A 49 2.71 13.27 3.54
N HIS A 50 3.60 13.44 2.55
CA HIS A 50 3.28 13.13 1.17
C HIS A 50 3.08 11.62 0.97
N ALA A 51 4.04 10.81 1.42
CA ALA A 51 3.95 9.36 1.42
C ALA A 51 2.73 8.87 2.21
N ALA A 52 2.47 9.45 3.37
CA ALA A 52 1.36 9.09 4.24
C ALA A 52 0.00 9.28 3.56
N VAL A 53 -0.19 10.38 2.81
CA VAL A 53 -1.44 10.59 2.04
C VAL A 53 -1.61 9.52 0.95
N ARG A 54 -0.52 9.08 0.29
CA ARG A 54 -0.60 8.03 -0.74
C ARG A 54 -0.92 6.66 -0.18
N ILE A 55 -0.30 6.32 0.95
CA ILE A 55 -0.59 5.09 1.68
C ILE A 55 -2.05 5.13 2.18
N GLY A 56 -2.50 6.27 2.73
CA GLY A 56 -3.89 6.45 3.15
C GLY A 56 -4.88 6.21 2.01
N ALA A 57 -4.67 6.84 0.85
CA ALA A 57 -5.52 6.64 -0.32
C ALA A 57 -5.45 5.20 -0.87
N LEU A 58 -4.28 4.55 -0.81
CA LEU A 58 -4.14 3.14 -1.18
C LEU A 58 -5.01 2.23 -0.30
N ILE A 59 -5.15 2.51 0.99
CA ILE A 59 -5.98 1.70 1.88
C ILE A 59 -7.44 2.10 1.78
N ASP A 60 -7.78 3.38 1.89
CA ASP A 60 -9.17 3.83 2.02
C ASP A 60 -9.93 3.79 0.69
N GLU A 61 -9.30 4.19 -0.41
CA GLU A 61 -10.01 4.45 -1.67
C GLU A 61 -9.87 3.33 -2.70
N VAL A 62 -8.77 2.58 -2.68
CA VAL A 62 -8.55 1.50 -3.65
C VAL A 62 -9.48 0.33 -3.34
N PRO A 63 -10.19 -0.25 -4.34
CA PRO A 63 -11.07 -1.38 -4.09
C PRO A 63 -10.34 -2.55 -3.41
N GLY A 64 -10.92 -3.14 -2.36
CA GLY A 64 -10.29 -4.23 -1.61
C GLY A 64 -9.83 -5.41 -2.47
N ARG A 65 -10.55 -5.72 -3.56
CA ARG A 65 -10.12 -6.74 -4.54
C ARG A 65 -8.76 -6.42 -5.19
N THR A 66 -8.49 -5.15 -5.43
CA THR A 66 -7.24 -4.68 -6.04
C THR A 66 -6.10 -4.85 -5.04
N ILE A 67 -6.34 -4.51 -3.76
CA ILE A 67 -5.39 -4.77 -2.67
C ILE A 67 -5.11 -6.28 -2.55
N ALA A 68 -6.14 -7.14 -2.58
CA ALA A 68 -5.97 -8.59 -2.58
C ALA A 68 -5.09 -9.10 -3.74
N ASN A 69 -5.27 -8.53 -4.93
CA ASN A 69 -4.46 -8.90 -6.10
C ASN A 69 -3.01 -8.40 -5.99
N LEU A 70 -2.77 -7.25 -5.37
CA LEU A 70 -1.41 -6.78 -5.09
C LEU A 70 -0.69 -7.74 -4.13
N VAL A 71 -1.41 -8.21 -3.10
CA VAL A 71 -0.85 -9.15 -2.13
C VAL A 71 -0.62 -10.53 -2.74
N SER A 72 -1.57 -11.06 -3.52
CA SER A 72 -1.43 -12.38 -4.16
C SER A 72 -0.30 -12.43 -5.19
N ARG A 73 0.12 -11.27 -5.71
CA ARG A 73 1.27 -11.10 -6.61
C ARG A 73 2.55 -10.65 -5.90
N HIS A 74 2.58 -10.70 -4.57
CA HIS A 74 3.74 -10.36 -3.75
C HIS A 74 4.29 -8.93 -3.96
N VAL A 75 3.45 -8.00 -4.43
CA VAL A 75 3.83 -6.58 -4.49
C VAL A 75 3.94 -6.03 -3.07
N PHE A 76 2.98 -6.40 -2.22
CA PHE A 76 2.94 -6.14 -0.78
C PHE A 76 2.54 -7.40 -0.03
N SER A 77 2.84 -7.49 1.27
CA SER A 77 2.16 -8.40 2.19
C SER A 77 1.11 -7.67 3.03
N TYR A 78 0.18 -8.40 3.64
CA TYR A 78 -0.76 -7.78 4.59
C TYR A 78 -0.02 -7.22 5.81
N ASN A 79 1.03 -7.89 6.28
CA ASN A 79 1.90 -7.38 7.34
C ASN A 79 2.54 -6.03 7.00
N GLU A 80 3.01 -5.85 5.77
CA GLU A 80 3.60 -4.59 5.31
C GLU A 80 2.57 -3.46 5.22
N LEU A 81 1.38 -3.77 4.67
CA LEU A 81 0.28 -2.81 4.60
C LEU A 81 -0.20 -2.42 6.01
N ASN A 82 -0.30 -3.38 6.92
CA ASN A 82 -0.66 -3.13 8.31
C ASN A 82 0.38 -2.27 9.03
N ALA A 83 1.67 -2.59 8.87
CA ALA A 83 2.75 -1.76 9.39
C ALA A 83 2.74 -0.34 8.79
N ALA A 84 2.36 -0.19 7.51
CA ALA A 84 2.26 1.11 6.87
C ALA A 84 1.11 1.95 7.46
N MET A 85 -0.06 1.33 7.73
CA MET A 85 -1.17 2.00 8.41
C MET A 85 -0.77 2.53 9.79
N GLU A 86 -0.08 1.71 10.59
CA GLU A 86 0.38 2.14 11.92
C GLU A 86 1.41 3.29 11.84
N ARG A 87 2.32 3.25 10.86
CA ARG A 87 3.31 4.33 10.64
C ARG A 87 2.63 5.65 10.29
N ILE A 88 1.70 5.66 9.33
CA ILE A 88 1.07 6.91 8.86
C ILE A 88 0.09 7.51 9.89
N ARG A 89 -0.38 6.69 10.83
CA ARG A 89 -1.18 7.16 11.97
C ARG A 89 -0.43 8.18 12.82
N SER A 90 0.89 7.99 12.99
CA SER A 90 1.75 8.91 13.76
C SER A 90 1.83 10.32 13.16
N VAL A 91 1.57 10.47 11.85
CA VAL A 91 1.54 11.75 11.14
C VAL A 91 0.11 12.29 10.92
N GLY A 92 -0.88 11.70 11.60
CA GLY A 92 -2.25 12.20 11.66
C GLY A 92 -3.23 11.62 10.63
N ILE A 93 -2.84 10.56 9.89
CA ILE A 93 -3.71 9.88 8.93
C ILE A 93 -4.11 8.52 9.50
N ASP A 94 -5.35 8.37 9.95
CA ASP A 94 -5.85 7.11 10.51
C ASP A 94 -6.85 6.45 9.56
N VAL A 95 -6.42 5.37 8.91
CA VAL A 95 -7.24 4.55 8.01
C VAL A 95 -7.61 3.19 8.62
N THR A 96 -7.24 2.94 9.87
CA THR A 96 -7.47 1.63 10.54
C THR A 96 -8.96 1.31 10.73
N GLY A 97 -9.80 2.35 10.83
CA GLY A 97 -11.26 2.23 10.95
C GLY A 97 -12.02 1.99 9.64
N THR A 98 -11.35 2.13 8.49
CA THR A 98 -11.97 1.94 7.16
C THR A 98 -12.32 0.46 6.94
N GLU A 99 -13.15 0.15 5.94
CA GLU A 99 -13.47 -1.25 5.59
C GLU A 99 -12.20 -2.03 5.25
N ASN A 100 -11.40 -1.48 4.33
CA ASN A 100 -10.14 -2.08 3.92
C ASN A 100 -9.11 -2.11 5.06
N GLY A 101 -9.02 -1.06 5.89
CA GLY A 101 -8.07 -1.02 7.00
C GLY A 101 -8.33 -2.09 8.05
N ARG A 102 -9.59 -2.32 8.43
CA ARG A 102 -9.97 -3.42 9.31
C ARG A 102 -9.65 -4.78 8.68
N TRP A 103 -10.01 -4.96 7.42
CA TRP A 103 -9.75 -6.21 6.71
C TRP A 103 -8.25 -6.51 6.57
N VAL A 104 -7.42 -5.51 6.22
CA VAL A 104 -5.95 -5.67 6.14
C VAL A 104 -5.37 -6.06 7.51
N SER A 105 -5.84 -5.42 8.59
CA SER A 105 -5.41 -5.74 9.96
C SER A 105 -5.77 -7.18 10.35
N GLU A 106 -6.98 -7.62 10.01
CA GLU A 106 -7.42 -9.01 10.21
C GLU A 106 -6.55 -9.99 9.42
N MET A 107 -6.33 -9.73 8.13
CA MET A 107 -5.54 -10.60 7.25
C MET A 107 -4.06 -10.70 7.66
N ALA A 108 -3.48 -9.60 8.15
CA ALA A 108 -2.12 -9.60 8.69
C ALA A 108 -1.97 -10.56 9.88
N GLY A 109 -3.01 -10.68 10.72
CA GLY A 109 -3.04 -11.64 11.84
C GLY A 109 -3.02 -13.11 11.42
N PHE A 110 -3.30 -13.43 10.15
CA PHE A 110 -3.24 -14.77 9.59
C PHE A 110 -1.97 -15.05 8.78
N GLU A 111 -1.18 -14.02 8.42
CA GLU A 111 0.10 -14.21 7.73
C GLU A 111 1.14 -14.78 8.72
N VAL A 112 1.60 -16.00 8.45
CA VAL A 112 2.66 -16.65 9.24
C VAL A 112 3.99 -15.95 8.95
N VAL A 113 4.67 -15.49 10.00
CA VAL A 113 5.96 -14.77 9.97
C VAL A 113 7.11 -15.67 9.48
#